data_AF-A0A6P7GZ12-F1
#
_entry.id   AF-A0A6P7GZ12-F1
#
_cell.length_a   1.000
_cell.length_b   1.000
_cell.length_c   1.000
_cell.angle_alpha   90.00
_cell.angle_beta   90.00
_cell.angle_gamma   90.00
#
_symmetry.space_group_name_H-M   'P 1'
#
loop_
_entity.id
_entity.type
_entity.pdbx_description
1 polymer ?
#
loop_
_entity_poly.entity_id
_entity_poly.type
_entity_poly.pdbx_seq_one_letter_code
_entity_poly.pdbx_strand_id
1 'polypeptide(L)'
;MEDKYNDYKMCNKLTEAHVKNLKKTKVSFAAQIFSARFAAAMKMLATHSPDMPKEAVNTAEFLLFMDKVFDSVNGAKVLPEGGKRLRMAVTSKSEHEQFWIEAVKVFETVKFIDIKRQPPSIKNWIHTLKGLKYLGNKLNKSGFQFLLWRTSLDPLGLTALGI
;
A
#
# COMPACT_ATOMS: atom_id res chain seq x y z
N MET A 1 -33.22 -8.32 6.28
CA MET A 1 -33.27 -8.97 4.95
C MET A 1 -31.88 -8.88 4.37
N GLU A 2 -31.21 -10.01 4.21
CA GLU A 2 -29.87 -10.05 3.59
C GLU A 2 -30.09 -10.08 2.07
N ASP A 3 -29.80 -8.98 1.39
CA ASP A 3 -30.00 -8.83 -0.05
C ASP A 3 -29.02 -9.75 -0.79
N LYS A 4 -29.43 -11.01 -1.01
CA LYS A 4 -28.71 -12.03 -1.77
C LYS A 4 -28.48 -11.69 -3.25
N TYR A 5 -29.04 -10.57 -3.74
CA TYR A 5 -29.06 -10.17 -5.16
C TYR A 5 -28.64 -8.71 -5.41
N ASN A 6 -27.83 -8.10 -4.54
CA ASN A 6 -27.31 -6.77 -4.82
C ASN A 6 -26.02 -6.83 -5.67
N ASP A 7 -26.16 -6.52 -6.96
CA ASP A 7 -25.03 -6.38 -7.91
C ASP A 7 -24.16 -5.14 -7.62
N TYR A 8 -24.71 -4.15 -6.91
CA TYR A 8 -24.00 -2.92 -6.57
C TYR A 8 -23.13 -3.10 -5.33
N LYS A 9 -21.86 -3.43 -5.55
CA LYS A 9 -20.87 -3.60 -4.48
C LYS A 9 -19.81 -2.49 -4.51
N MET A 10 -19.71 -1.73 -3.41
CA MET A 10 -18.65 -0.74 -3.23
C MET A 10 -17.27 -1.41 -3.25
N CYS A 11 -17.10 -2.56 -2.59
CA CYS A 11 -15.82 -3.29 -2.49
C CYS A 11 -15.96 -4.76 -2.91
N ASN A 12 -16.22 -5.01 -4.20
CA ASN A 12 -16.47 -6.36 -4.74
C ASN A 12 -15.33 -7.39 -4.57
N LYS A 13 -14.09 -6.94 -4.34
CA LYS A 13 -12.94 -7.83 -4.09
C LYS A 13 -12.84 -8.30 -2.64
N LEU A 14 -13.42 -7.56 -1.71
CA LEU A 14 -13.38 -7.93 -0.30
C LEU A 14 -14.45 -8.97 0.00
N THR A 15 -14.03 -9.99 0.74
CA THR A 15 -14.84 -11.17 1.08
C THR A 15 -14.52 -11.57 2.50
N GLU A 16 -15.33 -12.45 3.09
CA GLU A 16 -15.11 -12.97 4.44
C GLU A 16 -13.72 -13.61 4.62
N ALA A 17 -13.14 -14.15 3.54
CA ALA A 17 -11.78 -14.70 3.54
C ALA A 17 -10.70 -13.66 3.87
N HIS A 18 -10.94 -12.37 3.64
CA HIS A 18 -10.05 -11.28 4.05
C HIS A 18 -10.09 -11.07 5.57
N VAL A 19 -11.29 -11.06 6.16
CA VAL A 19 -11.50 -10.84 7.60
C VAL A 19 -10.99 -12.04 8.40
N LYS A 20 -11.34 -13.26 7.96
CA LYS A 20 -10.87 -14.51 8.57
C LYS A 20 -9.41 -14.84 8.26
N ASN A 21 -8.72 -14.01 7.47
CA ASN A 21 -7.33 -14.19 7.07
C ASN A 21 -7.03 -15.60 6.48
N LEU A 22 -7.96 -16.14 5.68
CA LEU A 22 -7.87 -17.52 5.17
C LEU A 22 -6.74 -17.72 4.15
N LYS A 23 -6.22 -16.63 3.56
CA LYS A 23 -5.14 -16.64 2.56
C LYS A 23 -3.95 -15.80 3.00
N LYS A 24 -3.47 -16.04 4.22
CA LYS A 24 -2.40 -15.27 4.89
C LYS A 24 -1.12 -15.06 4.07
N THR A 25 -0.73 -16.02 3.24
CA THR A 25 0.49 -15.93 2.40
C THR A 25 0.27 -15.17 1.09
N LYS A 26 -0.99 -14.93 0.70
CA LYS A 26 -1.32 -14.30 -0.58
C LYS A 26 -1.31 -12.79 -0.43
N VAL A 27 -0.20 -12.16 -0.83
CA VAL A 27 -0.01 -10.69 -0.76
C VAL A 27 -1.17 -9.91 -1.38
N SER A 28 -1.79 -10.43 -2.44
CA SER A 28 -2.94 -9.78 -3.08
C SER A 28 -4.14 -9.60 -2.14
N PHE A 29 -4.35 -10.48 -1.15
CA PHE A 29 -5.43 -10.35 -0.17
C PHE A 29 -5.15 -9.20 0.79
N ALA A 30 -3.93 -9.11 1.32
CA ALA A 30 -3.53 -7.97 2.15
C ALA A 30 -3.62 -6.65 1.37
N ALA A 31 -3.10 -6.62 0.13
CA ALA A 31 -3.13 -5.42 -0.71
C ALA A 31 -4.56 -4.95 -1.04
N GLN A 32 -5.54 -5.86 -1.14
CA GLN A 32 -6.94 -5.50 -1.35
C GLN A 32 -7.56 -4.80 -0.13
N ILE A 33 -7.18 -5.20 1.08
CA ILE A 33 -7.58 -4.51 2.33
C ILE A 33 -6.97 -3.11 2.35
N PHE A 34 -5.69 -2.95 2.04
CA PHE A 34 -5.02 -1.64 2.00
C PHE A 34 -5.29 -0.84 0.74
N SER A 35 -6.38 -1.09 0.00
CA SER A 35 -6.62 -0.41 -1.27
C SER A 35 -7.28 0.96 -1.11
N ALA A 36 -6.93 1.91 -1.98
CA ALA A 36 -7.58 3.23 -2.01
C ALA A 36 -9.11 3.15 -2.18
N ARG A 37 -9.62 2.13 -2.88
CA ARG A 37 -11.07 1.91 -3.04
C ARG A 37 -11.74 1.56 -1.71
N PHE A 38 -11.14 0.67 -0.93
CA PHE A 38 -11.67 0.33 0.39
C PHE A 38 -11.54 1.50 1.36
N ALA A 39 -10.41 2.20 1.35
CA ALA A 39 -10.22 3.42 2.13
C ALA A 39 -11.32 4.46 1.83
N ALA A 40 -11.61 4.73 0.55
CA ALA A 40 -12.67 5.66 0.15
C ALA A 40 -14.05 5.22 0.63
N ALA A 41 -14.40 3.93 0.43
CA ALA A 41 -15.67 3.39 0.90
C ALA A 41 -15.80 3.48 2.43
N MET A 42 -14.75 3.12 3.17
CA MET A 42 -14.71 3.23 4.63
C MET A 42 -14.85 4.68 5.10
N LYS A 43 -14.15 5.63 4.48
CA LYS A 43 -14.26 7.06 4.84
C LYS A 43 -15.67 7.59 4.59
N MET A 44 -16.29 7.24 3.46
CA MET A 44 -17.68 7.63 3.15
C MET A 44 -18.66 7.08 4.19
N LEU A 45 -18.57 5.79 4.49
CA LEU A 45 -19.45 5.15 5.47
C LEU A 45 -19.21 5.73 6.87
N ALA A 46 -17.96 5.94 7.28
CA ALA A 46 -17.62 6.52 8.59
C ALA A 46 -18.06 7.97 8.75
N THR A 47 -18.15 8.74 7.66
CA THR A 47 -18.55 10.14 7.68
C THR A 47 -20.07 10.32 7.70
N HIS A 48 -20.81 9.41 7.07
CA HIS A 48 -22.24 9.58 6.81
C HIS A 48 -23.14 8.53 7.47
N SER A 49 -22.60 7.40 7.96
CA SER A 49 -23.36 6.38 8.65
C SER A 49 -23.28 6.58 10.17
N PRO A 50 -24.41 6.59 10.90
CA PRO A 50 -24.41 6.66 12.35
C PRO A 50 -23.84 5.40 13.01
N ASP A 51 -23.79 4.27 12.28
CA ASP A 51 -23.40 2.96 12.82
C ASP A 51 -21.88 2.72 12.81
N MET A 52 -21.10 3.65 12.26
CA MET A 52 -19.64 3.52 12.17
C MET A 52 -18.94 4.31 13.28
N PRO A 53 -17.91 3.74 13.93
CA PRO A 53 -17.10 4.49 14.89
C PRO A 53 -16.38 5.64 14.18
N LYS A 54 -16.23 6.80 14.85
CA LYS A 54 -15.55 7.98 14.28
C LYS A 54 -14.10 7.68 13.90
N GLU A 55 -13.47 6.77 14.64
CA GLU A 55 -12.12 6.28 14.43
C GLU A 55 -11.95 5.53 13.09
N ALA A 56 -13.06 5.10 12.46
CA ALA A 56 -13.00 4.50 11.12
C ALA A 56 -12.53 5.50 10.06
N VAL A 57 -12.70 6.81 10.26
CA VAL A 57 -12.10 7.85 9.40
C VAL A 57 -10.58 7.77 9.46
N ASN A 58 -10.01 7.67 10.66
CA ASN A 58 -8.56 7.55 10.86
C ASN A 58 -8.03 6.25 10.24
N THR A 59 -8.80 5.16 10.35
CA THR A 59 -8.46 3.88 9.72
C THR A 59 -8.44 4.02 8.20
N ALA A 60 -9.45 4.66 7.60
CA ALA A 60 -9.49 4.91 6.17
C ALA A 60 -8.29 5.73 5.68
N GLU A 61 -7.86 6.73 6.45
CA GLU A 61 -6.68 7.55 6.13
C GLU A 61 -5.39 6.73 6.19
N PHE A 62 -5.24 5.86 7.20
CA PHE A 62 -4.12 4.93 7.28
C PHE A 62 -4.12 3.92 6.12
N LEU A 63 -5.28 3.38 5.73
CA LEU A 63 -5.38 2.48 4.59
C LEU A 63 -4.95 3.16 3.28
N LEU A 64 -5.39 4.40 3.06
CA LEU A 64 -4.98 5.18 1.88
C LEU A 64 -3.48 5.50 1.91
N PHE A 65 -2.92 5.82 3.09
CA PHE A 65 -1.49 6.00 3.25
C PHE A 65 -0.71 4.74 2.85
N MET A 66 -1.14 3.56 3.32
CA MET A 66 -0.51 2.29 2.95
C MET A 66 -0.66 1.93 1.46
N ASP A 67 -1.81 2.24 0.82
CA ASP A 67 -1.99 2.10 -0.65
C ASP A 67 -0.91 2.89 -1.40
N LYS A 68 -0.70 4.15 -1.00
CA LYS A 68 0.28 5.06 -1.59
C LYS A 68 1.71 4.57 -1.37
N VAL A 69 2.03 4.10 -0.16
CA VAL A 69 3.34 3.48 0.13
C VAL A 69 3.58 2.30 -0.81
N PHE A 70 2.59 1.40 -0.92
CA PHE A 70 2.70 0.20 -1.75
C PHE A 70 2.82 0.53 -3.24
N ASP A 71 2.05 1.49 -3.75
CA ASP A 71 2.15 1.95 -5.14
C ASP A 71 3.54 2.54 -5.43
N SER A 72 4.07 3.37 -4.52
CA SER A 72 5.37 4.06 -4.67
C SER A 72 6.58 3.14 -4.81
N VAL A 73 6.47 1.90 -4.31
CA VAL A 73 7.56 0.91 -4.36
C VAL A 73 7.31 -0.20 -5.38
N ASN A 74 6.13 -0.21 -6.03
CA ASN A 74 5.73 -1.22 -7.01
C ASN A 74 5.33 -0.62 -8.37
N GLY A 75 5.82 0.60 -8.67
CA GLY A 75 5.62 1.27 -9.95
C GLY A 75 6.08 0.42 -11.14
N ALA A 76 5.15 0.16 -12.06
CA ALA A 76 5.31 -0.77 -13.18
C ALA A 76 5.38 -0.08 -14.55
N LYS A 77 4.88 1.16 -14.62
CA LYS A 77 4.62 1.90 -15.84
C LYS A 77 5.38 3.20 -15.79
N VAL A 78 5.84 3.70 -16.93
CA VAL A 78 6.56 4.98 -16.99
C VAL A 78 5.64 6.15 -16.67
N LEU A 79 4.38 6.07 -17.11
CA LEU A 79 3.36 7.09 -16.91
C LEU A 79 2.34 6.67 -15.86
N PRO A 80 1.73 7.65 -15.15
CA PRO A 80 0.69 7.37 -14.17
C PRO A 80 -0.56 6.84 -14.86
N GLU A 81 -1.25 5.91 -14.20
CA GLU A 81 -2.52 5.33 -14.66
C GLU A 81 -3.60 5.54 -13.60
N GLY A 82 -4.80 5.93 -14.03
CA GLY A 82 -5.96 6.04 -13.13
C GLY A 82 -5.77 7.01 -11.96
N GLY A 83 -4.98 8.08 -12.14
CA GLY A 83 -4.70 9.08 -11.11
C GLY A 83 -3.70 8.64 -10.03
N LYS A 84 -3.18 7.41 -10.08
CA LYS A 84 -2.17 6.90 -9.13
C LYS A 84 -0.77 7.38 -9.51
N ARG A 85 -0.46 8.63 -9.14
CA ARG A 85 0.83 9.30 -9.43
C ARG A 85 2.06 8.62 -8.79
N LEU A 86 1.87 7.88 -7.69
CA LEU A 86 2.92 7.07 -7.07
C LEU A 86 3.08 5.69 -7.73
N ARG A 87 2.21 5.30 -8.67
CA ARG A 87 2.29 4.00 -9.35
C ARG A 87 2.96 4.10 -10.72
N MET A 88 3.87 5.06 -10.88
CA MET A 88 4.66 5.26 -12.10
C MET A 88 6.15 5.06 -11.82
N ALA A 89 6.99 5.20 -12.84
CA ALA A 89 8.43 5.17 -12.69
C ALA A 89 8.91 6.34 -11.84
N VAL A 90 9.94 6.09 -11.04
CA VAL A 90 10.61 7.15 -10.29
C VAL A 90 11.49 7.93 -11.24
N THR A 91 11.28 9.25 -11.30
CA THR A 91 12.05 10.18 -12.13
C THR A 91 12.51 11.34 -11.25
N SER A 92 13.43 12.17 -11.74
CA SER A 92 13.87 13.37 -11.02
C SER A 92 12.75 14.38 -10.74
N LYS A 93 11.62 14.28 -11.43
CA LYS A 93 10.46 15.17 -11.32
C LYS A 93 9.26 14.53 -10.61
N SER A 94 9.33 13.24 -10.29
CA SER A 94 8.21 12.56 -9.67
C SER A 94 8.15 12.85 -8.17
N GLU A 95 6.96 12.75 -7.60
CA GLU A 95 6.69 13.06 -6.18
C GLU A 95 7.23 12.00 -5.19
N HIS A 96 7.93 10.96 -5.68
CA HIS A 96 8.31 9.80 -4.88
C HIS A 96 9.29 10.14 -3.76
N GLU A 97 10.33 10.93 -4.05
CA GLU A 97 11.34 11.26 -3.03
C GLU A 97 10.72 12.04 -1.87
N GLN A 98 9.92 13.06 -2.18
CA GLN A 98 9.21 13.85 -1.17
C GLN A 98 8.24 12.97 -0.37
N PHE A 99 7.45 12.14 -1.06
CA PHE A 99 6.54 11.21 -0.42
C PHE A 99 7.26 10.21 0.50
N TRP A 100 8.42 9.68 0.10
CA TRP A 100 9.20 8.77 0.94
C TRP A 100 9.74 9.44 2.20
N ILE A 101 10.17 10.71 2.11
CA ILE A 101 10.59 11.49 3.28
C ILE A 101 9.43 11.64 4.27
N GLU A 102 8.23 11.97 3.78
CA GLU A 102 7.03 12.11 4.60
C GLU A 102 6.58 10.77 5.20
N ALA A 103 6.55 9.71 4.39
CA ALA A 103 6.16 8.37 4.82
C ALA A 103 7.10 7.81 5.90
N VAL A 104 8.41 8.08 5.80
CA VAL A 104 9.37 7.74 6.86
C VAL A 104 9.00 8.43 8.18
N LYS A 105 8.68 9.72 8.16
CA LYS A 105 8.26 10.46 9.37
C LYS A 105 7.00 9.85 9.99
N VAL A 106 6.03 9.47 9.16
CA VAL A 106 4.81 8.77 9.63
C VAL A 106 5.17 7.43 10.25
N PHE A 107 5.98 6.59 9.59
CA PHE A 107 6.37 5.30 10.15
C PHE A 107 7.17 5.42 11.45
N GLU A 108 7.96 6.48 11.64
CA GLU A 108 8.69 6.74 12.89
C GLU A 108 7.74 7.03 14.08
N THR A 109 6.50 7.47 13.82
CA THR A 109 5.48 7.67 14.88
C THR A 109 4.58 6.45 15.12
N VAL A 110 4.54 5.49 14.19
CA VAL A 110 3.68 4.29 14.29
C VAL A 110 4.25 3.29 15.29
N LYS A 111 3.40 2.83 16.21
CA LYS A 111 3.70 1.75 17.16
C LYS A 111 2.52 0.80 17.26
N PHE A 112 2.81 -0.49 17.46
CA PHE A 112 1.78 -1.45 17.80
C PHE A 112 1.51 -1.37 19.32
N ILE A 113 0.23 -1.30 19.67
CA ILE A 113 -0.24 -1.19 21.05
C ILE A 113 -0.40 -2.60 21.64
N ASP A 114 -0.30 -2.73 22.97
CA ASP A 114 -0.54 -3.97 23.72
C ASP A 114 0.32 -5.18 23.37
N ILE A 115 1.52 -4.93 22.81
CA ILE A 115 2.49 -5.99 22.51
C ILE A 115 3.84 -5.73 23.17
N LYS A 116 4.42 -6.79 23.75
CA LYS A 116 5.73 -6.74 24.42
C LYS A 116 6.89 -6.51 23.45
N ARG A 117 6.80 -7.08 22.23
CA ARG A 117 7.85 -7.02 21.21
C ARG A 117 7.29 -6.43 19.93
N GLN A 118 7.82 -5.28 19.53
CA GLN A 118 7.45 -4.62 18.28
C GLN A 118 7.90 -5.45 17.07
N PRO A 119 6.99 -5.76 16.12
CA PRO A 119 7.34 -6.36 14.86
C PRO A 119 8.37 -5.51 14.12
N PRO A 120 9.33 -6.13 13.42
CA PRO A 120 10.33 -5.39 12.65
C PRO A 120 9.73 -4.74 11.40
N SER A 121 8.46 -5.00 11.06
CA SER A 121 7.83 -4.55 9.82
C SER A 121 7.91 -3.04 9.61
N ILE A 122 7.64 -2.23 10.63
CA ILE A 122 7.71 -0.76 10.53
C ILE A 122 9.17 -0.31 10.29
N LYS A 123 10.11 -0.90 11.04
CA LYS A 123 11.55 -0.63 10.85
C LYS A 123 12.02 -1.03 9.45
N ASN A 124 11.52 -2.15 8.93
CA ASN A 124 11.82 -2.63 7.59
C ASN A 124 11.26 -1.67 6.52
N TRP A 125 10.03 -1.16 6.69
CA TRP A 125 9.49 -0.15 5.79
C TRP A 125 10.33 1.14 5.77
N ILE A 126 10.73 1.63 6.95
CA ILE A 126 11.63 2.79 7.05
C ILE A 126 12.94 2.52 6.30
N HIS A 127 13.53 1.35 6.49
CA HIS A 127 14.78 0.96 5.83
C HIS A 127 14.60 0.88 4.31
N THR A 128 13.53 0.26 3.83
CA THR A 128 13.20 0.16 2.40
C THR A 128 13.07 1.54 1.76
N LEU A 129 12.29 2.45 2.37
CA LEU A 129 12.09 3.80 1.81
C LEU A 129 13.39 4.62 1.81
N LYS A 130 14.19 4.55 2.87
CA LYS A 130 15.51 5.20 2.93
C LYS A 130 16.46 4.61 1.88
N GLY A 131 16.44 3.29 1.68
CA GLY A 131 17.23 2.58 0.68
C GLY A 131 16.84 2.95 -0.75
N LEU A 132 15.54 2.97 -1.07
CA LEU A 132 15.03 3.37 -2.38
C LEU A 132 15.38 4.82 -2.71
N LYS A 133 15.27 5.73 -1.74
CA LYS A 133 15.72 7.12 -1.89
C LYS A 133 17.22 7.19 -2.20
N TYR A 134 18.04 6.49 -1.42
CA TYR A 134 19.49 6.47 -1.64
C TYR A 134 19.87 5.92 -3.01
N LEU A 135 19.30 4.76 -3.39
CA LEU A 135 19.53 4.13 -4.69
C LEU A 135 19.03 5.00 -5.84
N GLY A 136 17.83 5.57 -5.70
CA GLY A 136 17.25 6.48 -6.68
C GLY A 136 18.15 7.66 -6.98
N ASN A 137 18.68 8.30 -5.93
CA ASN A 137 19.59 9.44 -6.07
C ASN A 137 20.93 9.04 -6.69
N LYS A 138 21.45 7.85 -6.36
CA LYS A 138 22.70 7.33 -6.93
C LYS A 138 22.56 7.01 -8.42
N LEU A 139 21.49 6.32 -8.81
CA LEU A 139 21.23 5.94 -10.20
C LEU A 139 20.89 7.16 -11.06
N ASN A 140 20.13 8.13 -10.55
CA ASN A 140 19.87 9.38 -11.25
C ASN A 140 21.18 10.13 -11.56
N LYS A 141 22.10 10.22 -10.59
CA LYS A 141 23.45 10.79 -10.81
C LYS A 141 24.28 10.01 -11.84
N SER A 142 24.04 8.71 -12.00
CA SER A 142 24.64 7.87 -13.05
C SER A 142 23.98 8.02 -14.43
N GLY A 143 23.00 8.91 -14.59
CA GLY A 143 22.35 9.20 -15.87
C GLY A 143 21.07 8.41 -16.15
N PHE A 144 20.56 7.64 -15.18
CA PHE A 144 19.29 6.92 -15.34
C PHE A 144 18.12 7.92 -15.31
N GLN A 145 17.34 7.97 -16.40
CA GLN A 145 16.21 8.91 -16.53
C GLN A 145 14.99 8.51 -15.71
N PHE A 146 14.77 7.21 -15.53
CA PHE A 146 13.65 6.67 -14.77
C PHE A 146 14.02 5.31 -14.15
N LEU A 147 13.33 4.95 -13.07
CA LEU A 147 13.53 3.71 -12.32
C LEU A 147 12.21 3.00 -12.10
N LEU A 148 12.17 1.71 -12.39
CA LEU A 148 11.03 0.83 -12.15
C LEU A 148 11.38 -0.13 -11.03
N TRP A 149 10.66 -0.03 -9.90
CA TRP A 149 10.93 -0.83 -8.71
C TRP A 149 10.22 -2.18 -8.69
N ARG A 150 9.36 -2.45 -9.68
CA ARG A 150 8.62 -3.71 -9.86
C ARG A 150 9.51 -4.91 -10.27
N THR A 151 10.72 -4.98 -9.74
CA THR A 151 11.64 -6.11 -9.93
C THR A 151 11.91 -6.86 -8.63
N SER A 152 11.46 -6.35 -7.47
CA SER A 152 11.95 -6.81 -6.16
C SER A 152 11.07 -7.80 -5.39
N LEU A 153 9.89 -8.21 -5.87
CA LEU A 153 9.01 -9.13 -5.12
C LEU A 153 8.54 -10.41 -5.86
N ASP A 154 8.72 -10.51 -7.18
CA ASP A 154 8.17 -11.63 -7.98
C ASP A 154 9.16 -12.57 -8.72
N PRO A 155 10.52 -12.44 -8.70
CA PRO A 155 11.36 -13.48 -9.34
C PRO A 155 11.49 -14.80 -8.56
N LEU A 156 11.19 -14.82 -7.26
CA LEU A 156 11.40 -16.01 -6.40
C LEU A 156 10.11 -16.80 -6.08
N GLY A 157 8.93 -16.29 -6.45
CA GLY A 157 7.67 -16.99 -6.25
C GLY A 157 7.31 -18.00 -7.35
N LEU A 158 7.93 -17.87 -8.54
CA LEU A 158 7.66 -18.72 -9.70
C LEU A 158 8.67 -19.87 -9.87
N THR A 159 9.80 -19.86 -9.17
CA THR A 159 10.78 -20.96 -9.17
C THR A 159 10.58 -21.98 -8.05
N ALA A 160 9.63 -21.76 -7.13
CA ALA A 160 9.34 -22.67 -6.02
C ALA A 160 8.14 -23.62 -6.25
N LEU A 161 7.54 -23.64 -7.45
CA LEU A 161 6.47 -24.57 -7.84
C LEU A 161 6.74 -25.21 -9.21
N GLY A 162 8.01 -25.51 -9.48
CA GLY A 162 8.47 -26.10 -10.72
C GLY A 162 9.34 -27.32 -10.54
N ILE A 163 9.02 -28.21 -9.58
CA ILE A 163 9.28 -29.67 -9.57
C ILE A 163 8.26 -30.33 -8.64
#